data_AF-A0A2K3NFD5-F1
#
_entry.id   AF-A0A2K3NFD5-F1
#
_cell.length_a   1.000
_cell.length_b   1.000
_cell.length_c   1.000
_cell.angle_alpha   90.00
_cell.angle_beta   90.00
_cell.angle_gamma   90.00
#
_symmetry.space_group_name_H-M   'P 1'
#
loop_
_entity.id
_entity.type
_entity.pdbx_description
1 polymer ?
#
loop_
_entity_poly.entity_id
_entity_poly.type
_entity_poly.pdbx_seq_one_letter_code
_entity_poly.pdbx_strand_id
1 'polypeptide(L)'
;MNIDNFKKDIDVLIAQFTQDESKTLADMKRVWISKKFSYIYEARPSTNLAFFMQSLYAHCIGYMVSTGSLSNRLGGLYCLYCLYETQPFKPPFKVYISVGELKNLRVLVVDAKANDIRVVSALVKRMLERNMFLFGIVDLMESSVTETCFTQQLICLNVLPLDDRLFDKEPIENYVCMDLGMEFELNLLKKMSAEYAEAKNVAVK
;
A
#
# COMPACT_ATOMS: atom_id res chain seq x y z
N MET A 1 -18.66 -5.70 10.99
CA MET A 1 -17.72 -6.81 11.31
C MET A 1 -16.68 -6.25 12.25
N ASN A 2 -16.39 -6.92 13.37
CA ASN A 2 -15.32 -6.48 14.26
C ASN A 2 -13.96 -6.97 13.71
N ILE A 3 -13.20 -6.06 13.11
CA ILE A 3 -11.86 -6.34 12.55
C ILE A 3 -10.76 -6.33 13.63
N ASP A 4 -11.07 -5.86 14.83
CA ASP A 4 -10.07 -5.58 15.88
C ASP A 4 -9.37 -6.86 16.35
N ASN A 5 -10.07 -8.00 16.35
CA ASN A 5 -9.43 -9.28 16.68
C ASN A 5 -8.37 -9.67 15.64
N PHE A 6 -8.63 -9.45 14.35
CA PHE A 6 -7.66 -9.72 13.29
C PHE A 6 -6.46 -8.78 13.37
N LYS A 7 -6.70 -7.51 13.72
CA LYS A 7 -5.64 -6.53 13.97
C LYS A 7 -4.77 -6.94 15.14
N LYS A 8 -5.36 -7.40 16.25
CA LYS A 8 -4.64 -7.94 17.40
C LYS A 8 -3.81 -9.18 17.06
N ASP A 9 -4.33 -10.06 16.20
CA ASP A 9 -3.57 -11.22 15.74
C ASP A 9 -2.31 -10.78 14.95
N ILE A 10 -2.45 -9.77 14.09
CA ILE A 10 -1.32 -9.15 13.38
C ILE A 10 -0.37 -8.47 14.38
N ASP A 11 -0.88 -7.75 15.38
CA ASP A 11 -0.06 -7.10 16.42
C ASP A 11 0.79 -8.11 17.16
N VAL A 12 0.20 -9.25 17.56
CA VAL A 12 0.91 -10.34 18.24
C VAL A 12 1.96 -10.98 17.33
N LEU A 13 1.64 -11.17 16.05
CA LEU A 13 2.58 -11.70 15.06
C LEU A 13 3.80 -10.78 14.90
N ILE A 14 3.57 -9.48 14.72
CA ILE A 14 4.63 -8.48 14.54
C ILE A 14 5.42 -8.32 15.85
N ALA A 15 4.75 -8.26 17.00
CA ALA A 15 5.42 -8.18 18.30
C ALA A 15 6.38 -9.36 18.49
N GLN A 16 5.96 -10.60 18.17
CA GLN A 16 6.83 -11.76 18.26
C GLN A 16 7.99 -11.70 17.26
N PHE A 17 7.78 -11.21 16.04
CA PHE A 17 8.86 -10.97 15.10
C PHE A 17 9.90 -9.99 15.68
N THR A 18 9.44 -8.94 16.35
CA THR A 18 10.32 -7.88 16.87
C THR A 18 11.05 -8.22 18.17
N GLN A 19 10.63 -9.25 18.92
CA GLN A 19 11.18 -9.60 20.24
C GLN A 19 12.70 -9.86 20.23
N ASP A 20 13.22 -10.45 19.15
CA ASP A 20 14.65 -10.78 19.01
C ASP A 20 15.40 -9.79 18.10
N GLU A 21 14.87 -8.56 17.93
CA GLU A 21 15.33 -7.60 16.92
C GLU A 21 15.40 -8.19 15.50
N SER A 22 14.53 -9.15 15.18
CA SER A 22 14.54 -9.82 13.87
C SER A 22 14.35 -8.80 12.76
N LYS A 23 15.12 -8.98 11.68
CA LYS A 23 15.16 -8.04 10.54
C LYS A 23 14.99 -8.74 9.20
N THR A 24 14.89 -10.07 9.17
CA THR A 24 14.85 -10.81 7.91
C THR A 24 13.47 -11.35 7.58
N LEU A 25 13.18 -11.47 6.28
CA LEU A 25 11.96 -12.13 5.83
C LEU A 25 11.89 -13.62 6.27
N ALA A 26 13.05 -14.28 6.43
CA ALA A 26 13.10 -15.65 6.90
C ALA A 26 12.59 -15.78 8.35
N ASP A 27 12.95 -14.83 9.21
CA ASP A 27 12.47 -14.78 10.59
C ASP A 27 10.96 -14.55 10.63
N MET A 28 10.44 -13.63 9.81
CA MET A 28 8.98 -13.42 9.70
C MET A 28 8.28 -14.70 9.23
N LYS A 29 8.80 -15.39 8.22
CA LYS A 29 8.21 -16.65 7.74
C LYS A 29 8.22 -17.74 8.83
N ARG A 30 9.28 -17.81 9.64
CA ARG A 30 9.36 -18.73 10.78
C ARG A 30 8.26 -18.44 11.80
N VAL A 31 8.04 -17.17 12.16
CA VAL A 31 6.96 -16.74 13.07
C VAL A 31 5.58 -17.00 12.44
N TRP A 32 5.40 -16.70 11.15
CA TRP A 32 4.17 -16.97 10.40
C TRP A 32 3.76 -18.45 10.46
N ILE A 33 4.72 -19.35 10.20
CA ILE A 33 4.49 -20.79 10.22
C ILE A 33 4.24 -21.28 11.65
N SER A 34 5.01 -20.83 12.63
CA SER A 34 4.86 -21.28 14.02
C SER A 34 3.49 -20.89 14.61
N LYS A 35 2.95 -19.73 14.21
CA LYS A 35 1.60 -19.28 14.57
C LYS A 35 0.49 -19.86 13.71
N LYS A 36 0.83 -20.63 12.66
CA LYS A 36 -0.11 -21.09 11.63
C LYS A 36 -0.97 -19.93 11.10
N PHE A 37 -0.34 -18.79 10.85
CA PHE A 37 -1.07 -17.53 10.68
C PHE A 37 -1.97 -17.48 9.44
N SER A 38 -1.73 -18.34 8.45
CA SER A 38 -2.63 -18.49 7.29
C SER A 38 -4.08 -18.86 7.66
N TYR A 39 -4.34 -19.40 8.86
CA TYR A 39 -5.71 -19.62 9.36
C TYR A 39 -6.49 -18.32 9.62
N ILE A 40 -5.85 -17.15 9.55
CA ILE A 40 -6.53 -15.84 9.63
C ILE A 40 -7.67 -15.72 8.60
N TYR A 41 -7.58 -16.42 7.46
CA TYR A 41 -8.61 -16.40 6.43
C TYR A 41 -9.80 -17.33 6.69
N GLU A 42 -9.69 -18.31 7.60
CA GLU A 42 -10.81 -19.21 7.90
C GLU A 42 -11.94 -18.48 8.63
N ALA A 43 -11.61 -17.43 9.38
CA ALA A 43 -12.58 -16.56 10.06
C ALA A 43 -13.08 -15.40 9.18
N ARG A 44 -12.79 -15.41 7.87
CA ARG A 44 -13.21 -14.33 6.94
C ARG A 44 -14.73 -14.17 6.90
N PRO A 45 -15.25 -12.95 6.65
CA PRO A 45 -16.68 -12.75 6.48
C PRO A 45 -17.17 -13.35 5.15
N SER A 46 -18.45 -13.71 5.07
CA SER A 46 -19.08 -14.16 3.82
C SER A 46 -19.36 -13.02 2.84
N THR A 47 -19.45 -11.77 3.33
CA THR A 47 -19.67 -10.56 2.54
C THR A 47 -18.57 -9.53 2.80
N ASN A 48 -18.43 -8.57 1.89
CA ASN A 48 -17.49 -7.45 2.03
C ASN A 48 -16.00 -7.89 2.17
N LEU A 49 -15.62 -8.92 1.42
CA LEU A 49 -14.27 -9.50 1.42
C LEU A 49 -13.18 -8.48 1.03
N ALA A 50 -13.47 -7.57 0.11
CA ALA A 50 -12.53 -6.52 -0.29
C ALA A 50 -12.17 -5.61 0.90
N PHE A 51 -13.18 -5.17 1.66
CA PHE A 51 -12.98 -4.37 2.87
C PHE A 51 -12.20 -5.15 3.93
N PHE A 52 -12.53 -6.43 4.12
CA PHE A 52 -11.81 -7.30 5.04
C PHE A 52 -10.32 -7.39 4.68
N MET A 53 -10.01 -7.78 3.44
CA MET A 53 -8.64 -7.93 2.95
C MET A 53 -7.88 -6.62 3.04
N GLN A 54 -8.47 -5.52 2.58
CA GLN A 54 -7.83 -4.22 2.65
C GLN A 54 -7.63 -3.74 4.09
N SER A 55 -8.51 -4.12 5.03
CA SER A 55 -8.30 -3.79 6.45
C SER A 55 -7.11 -4.51 7.06
N LEU A 56 -6.85 -5.76 6.68
CA LEU A 56 -5.64 -6.49 7.09
C LEU A 56 -4.39 -5.82 6.51
N TYR A 57 -4.43 -5.50 5.21
CA TYR A 57 -3.33 -4.83 4.53
C TYR A 57 -3.04 -3.45 5.13
N ALA A 58 -4.07 -2.63 5.34
CA ALA A 58 -3.95 -1.29 5.93
C ALA A 58 -3.33 -1.34 7.34
N HIS A 59 -3.65 -2.37 8.12
CA HIS A 59 -3.04 -2.55 9.44
C HIS A 59 -1.54 -2.83 9.34
N CYS A 60 -1.11 -3.69 8.41
CA CYS A 60 0.31 -3.92 8.14
C CYS A 60 1.03 -2.69 7.56
N ILE A 61 0.36 -1.94 6.68
CA ILE A 61 0.86 -0.68 6.13
C ILE A 61 1.07 0.34 7.26
N GLY A 62 0.17 0.41 8.23
CA GLY A 62 0.31 1.25 9.43
C GLY A 62 1.62 1.01 10.17
N TYR A 63 2.02 -0.26 10.36
CA TYR A 63 3.33 -0.60 10.92
C TYR A 63 4.49 -0.18 10.00
N MET A 64 4.38 -0.45 8.70
CA MET A 64 5.39 -0.13 7.68
C MET A 64 5.72 1.37 7.61
N VAL A 65 4.71 2.23 7.72
CA VAL A 65 4.85 3.69 7.65
C VAL A 65 5.00 4.36 9.03
N SER A 66 4.97 3.59 10.10
CA SER A 66 5.13 4.11 11.47
C SER A 66 6.53 4.68 11.72
N THR A 67 6.66 5.48 12.77
CA THR A 67 7.93 5.98 13.31
C THR A 67 8.60 4.99 14.27
N GLY A 68 8.13 3.74 14.33
CA GLY A 68 8.68 2.69 15.16
C GLY A 68 10.09 2.23 14.73
N SER A 69 10.64 1.26 15.47
CA SER A 69 11.93 0.65 15.14
C SER A 69 11.96 0.08 13.71
N LEU A 70 13.15 -0.02 13.12
CA LEU A 70 13.30 -0.63 11.79
C LEU A 70 12.72 -2.06 11.75
N SER A 71 12.89 -2.84 12.82
CA SER A 71 12.28 -4.17 12.95
C SER A 71 10.74 -4.09 12.90
N ASN A 72 10.11 -3.16 13.62
CA ASN A 72 8.65 -2.97 13.55
C ASN A 72 8.17 -2.66 12.12
N ARG A 73 8.82 -1.72 11.44
CA ARG A 73 8.47 -1.31 10.07
C ARG A 73 8.67 -2.44 9.07
N LEU A 74 9.77 -3.18 9.19
CA LEU A 74 10.03 -4.39 8.40
C LEU A 74 9.00 -5.50 8.68
N GLY A 75 8.59 -5.64 9.94
CA GLY A 75 7.51 -6.54 10.36
C GLY A 75 6.21 -6.23 9.61
N GLY A 76 5.84 -4.96 9.51
CA GLY A 76 4.71 -4.50 8.70
C GLY A 76 4.82 -4.93 7.23
N LEU A 77 5.96 -4.63 6.58
CA LEU A 77 6.21 -4.99 5.17
C LEU A 77 6.16 -6.50 4.93
N TYR A 78 6.82 -7.29 5.78
CA TYR A 78 6.89 -8.73 5.62
C TYR A 78 5.55 -9.40 5.91
N CYS A 79 4.80 -8.92 6.91
CA CYS A 79 3.45 -9.40 7.18
C CYS A 79 2.51 -9.09 6.01
N LEU A 80 2.58 -7.88 5.45
CA LEU A 80 1.82 -7.50 4.25
C LEU A 80 2.11 -8.44 3.07
N TYR A 81 3.39 -8.72 2.81
CA TYR A 81 3.80 -9.66 1.77
C TYR A 81 3.25 -11.07 2.01
N CYS A 82 3.38 -11.60 3.22
CA CYS A 82 2.87 -12.93 3.56
C CYS A 82 1.35 -13.04 3.46
N LEU A 83 0.60 -12.00 3.88
CA LEU A 83 -0.84 -11.94 3.69
C LEU A 83 -1.20 -12.02 2.20
N TYR A 84 -0.54 -11.24 1.35
CA TYR A 84 -0.83 -11.29 -0.08
C TYR A 84 -0.53 -12.67 -0.69
N GLU A 85 0.61 -13.29 -0.36
CA GLU A 85 1.03 -14.57 -0.94
C GLU A 85 0.17 -15.76 -0.48
N THR A 86 -0.40 -15.68 0.73
CA THR A 86 -1.12 -16.81 1.34
C THR A 86 -2.64 -16.69 1.26
N GLN A 87 -3.15 -15.61 0.67
CA GLN A 87 -4.58 -15.41 0.52
C GLN A 87 -5.23 -16.53 -0.32
N PRO A 88 -6.44 -16.99 0.04
CA PRO A 88 -7.09 -18.11 -0.64
C PRO A 88 -7.85 -17.71 -1.93
N PHE A 89 -7.67 -16.49 -2.43
CA PHE A 89 -8.50 -15.93 -3.50
C PHE A 89 -7.85 -16.02 -4.88
N LYS A 90 -8.67 -16.31 -5.89
CA LYS A 90 -8.28 -16.34 -7.30
C LYS A 90 -9.34 -15.58 -8.12
N PRO A 91 -9.03 -14.41 -8.71
CA PRO A 91 -7.75 -13.70 -8.65
C PRO A 91 -7.43 -13.16 -7.24
N PRO A 92 -6.14 -12.88 -6.92
CA PRO A 92 -5.76 -12.31 -5.63
C PRO A 92 -6.28 -10.88 -5.47
N PHE A 93 -6.72 -10.53 -4.26
CA PHE A 93 -6.95 -9.15 -3.85
C PHE A 93 -5.63 -8.40 -3.81
N LYS A 94 -5.53 -7.37 -4.65
CA LYS A 94 -4.43 -6.43 -4.66
C LYS A 94 -4.44 -5.55 -3.41
N VAL A 95 -3.25 -5.10 -3.03
CA VAL A 95 -3.03 -4.20 -1.90
C VAL A 95 -3.25 -2.77 -2.38
N TYR A 96 -4.26 -2.08 -1.86
CA TYR A 96 -4.36 -0.64 -2.10
C TYR A 96 -3.33 0.10 -1.24
N ILE A 97 -2.57 1.01 -1.86
CA ILE A 97 -1.57 1.86 -1.21
C ILE A 97 -1.68 3.29 -1.76
N SER A 98 -1.64 4.26 -0.86
CA SER A 98 -1.61 5.69 -1.21
C SER A 98 -0.22 6.12 -1.68
N VAL A 99 -0.14 7.25 -2.40
CA VAL A 99 1.14 7.86 -2.79
C VAL A 99 2.01 8.19 -1.57
N GLY A 100 1.40 8.65 -0.46
CA GLY A 100 2.11 8.94 0.79
C GLY A 100 2.72 7.69 1.43
N GLU A 101 1.97 6.59 1.48
CA GLU A 101 2.49 5.31 1.99
C GLU A 101 3.58 4.73 1.08
N LEU A 102 3.47 4.94 -0.24
CA LEU A 102 4.51 4.54 -1.18
C LEU A 102 5.82 5.34 -0.96
N LYS A 103 5.73 6.65 -0.70
CA LYS A 103 6.89 7.47 -0.30
C LYS A 103 7.55 6.90 0.98
N ASN A 104 6.75 6.50 1.96
CA ASN A 104 7.26 5.86 3.18
C ASN A 104 7.87 4.47 2.95
N LEU A 105 7.32 3.67 2.04
CA LEU A 105 7.92 2.40 1.61
C LEU A 105 9.30 2.64 0.99
N ARG A 106 9.46 3.68 0.16
CA ARG A 106 10.77 4.06 -0.39
C ARG A 106 11.77 4.41 0.72
N VAL A 107 11.34 5.19 1.73
CA VAL A 107 12.19 5.49 2.90
C VAL A 107 12.60 4.21 3.62
N LEU A 108 11.68 3.27 3.85
CA LEU A 108 11.98 1.99 4.47
C LEU A 108 13.02 1.17 3.68
N VAL A 109 12.94 1.17 2.35
CA VAL A 109 13.93 0.50 1.49
C VAL A 109 15.32 1.12 1.66
N VAL A 110 15.40 2.46 1.74
CA VAL A 110 16.66 3.18 1.98
C VAL A 110 17.22 2.83 3.36
N ASP A 111 16.39 2.86 4.40
CA ASP A 111 16.79 2.52 5.78
C ASP A 111 17.29 1.08 5.89
N ALA A 112 16.60 0.14 5.24
CA ALA A 112 17.00 -1.26 5.17
C ALA A 112 18.37 -1.42 4.50
N LYS A 113 18.61 -0.71 3.39
CA LYS A 113 19.91 -0.72 2.69
C LYS A 113 21.03 -0.14 3.55
N ALA A 114 20.75 0.94 4.30
CA ALA A 114 21.71 1.53 5.24
C ALA A 114 22.09 0.56 6.40
N ASN A 115 21.23 -0.42 6.70
CA ASN A 115 21.46 -1.47 7.69
C ASN A 115 21.91 -2.82 7.05
N ASP A 116 22.36 -2.81 5.80
CA ASP A 116 22.79 -3.98 4.99
C ASP A 116 21.71 -5.08 4.81
N ILE A 117 20.43 -4.72 4.91
CA ILE A 117 19.30 -5.64 4.72
C ILE A 117 18.86 -5.63 3.24
N ARG A 118 19.65 -6.24 2.37
CA ARG A 118 19.47 -6.20 0.90
C ARG A 118 18.19 -6.88 0.40
N VAL A 119 17.66 -7.84 1.16
CA VAL A 119 16.46 -8.61 0.78
C VAL A 119 15.22 -7.71 0.61
N VAL A 120 15.17 -6.57 1.29
CA VAL A 120 14.01 -5.65 1.24
C VAL A 120 13.86 -5.03 -0.15
N SER A 121 14.94 -4.56 -0.76
CA SER A 121 14.90 -4.00 -2.12
C SER A 121 14.43 -5.03 -3.15
N ALA A 122 14.98 -6.25 -3.07
CA ALA A 122 14.59 -7.34 -3.96
C ALA A 122 13.11 -7.75 -3.76
N LEU A 123 12.64 -7.75 -2.50
CA LEU A 123 11.26 -8.06 -2.17
C LEU A 123 10.29 -7.01 -2.75
N VAL A 124 10.56 -5.72 -2.52
CA VAL A 124 9.70 -4.64 -3.04
C VAL A 124 9.68 -4.63 -4.57
N LYS A 125 10.84 -4.83 -5.22
CA LYS A 125 10.91 -4.98 -6.67
C LYS A 125 10.01 -6.12 -7.17
N ARG A 126 10.09 -7.30 -6.53
CA ARG A 126 9.21 -8.44 -6.84
C ARG A 126 7.73 -8.11 -6.63
N MET A 127 7.37 -7.38 -5.57
CA MET A 127 5.98 -7.01 -5.31
C MET A 127 5.41 -6.10 -6.42
N LEU A 128 6.24 -5.19 -6.94
CA LEU A 128 5.89 -4.31 -8.05
C LEU A 128 5.78 -5.08 -9.37
N GLU A 129 6.78 -5.92 -9.70
CA GLU A 129 6.78 -6.76 -10.91
C GLU A 129 5.58 -7.71 -10.97
N ARG A 130 5.12 -8.21 -9.82
CA ARG A 130 3.93 -9.06 -9.71
C ARG A 130 2.61 -8.29 -9.70
N ASN A 131 2.63 -6.98 -9.87
CA ASN A 131 1.43 -6.12 -9.89
C ASN A 131 0.56 -6.32 -8.63
N MET A 132 1.22 -6.40 -7.46
CA MET A 132 0.55 -6.66 -6.18
C MET A 132 -0.24 -5.45 -5.67
N PHE A 133 0.13 -4.24 -6.11
CA PHE A 133 -0.43 -2.99 -5.62
C PHE A 133 -1.49 -2.39 -6.56
N LEU A 134 -2.46 -1.72 -5.96
CA LEU A 134 -3.29 -0.70 -6.57
C LEU A 134 -2.88 0.63 -5.95
N PHE A 135 -2.53 1.60 -6.80
CA PHE A 135 -2.15 2.92 -6.33
C PHE A 135 -3.38 3.81 -6.28
N GLY A 136 -3.46 4.67 -5.28
CA GLY A 136 -4.51 5.67 -5.19
C GLY A 136 -4.00 7.00 -4.67
N ILE A 137 -4.68 8.06 -5.09
CA ILE A 137 -4.54 9.38 -4.50
C ILE A 137 -5.54 9.43 -3.35
N VAL A 138 -5.04 9.35 -2.12
CA VAL A 138 -5.82 9.76 -0.94
C VAL A 138 -5.23 11.09 -0.52
N ASP A 139 -5.95 12.17 -0.78
CA ASP A 139 -5.63 13.47 -0.22
C ASP A 139 -6.05 13.43 1.25
N LEU A 140 -5.09 13.20 2.15
CA LEU A 140 -5.30 13.28 3.59
C LEU A 140 -5.42 14.76 3.99
N MET A 141 -6.51 15.38 3.59
CA MET A 141 -7.03 16.55 4.29
C MET A 141 -7.86 16.03 5.47
N GLU A 142 -7.24 16.01 6.65
CA GLU A 142 -7.96 15.92 7.92
C GLU A 142 -8.96 17.07 8.01
N SER A 143 -10.24 16.85 7.68
CA SER A 143 -11.35 17.54 8.34
C SER A 143 -12.71 17.08 7.85
N SER A 144 -13.58 16.95 8.84
CA SER A 144 -15.04 16.89 8.79
C SER A 144 -15.70 15.52 8.51
N VAL A 145 -16.35 15.08 9.57
CA VAL A 145 -17.43 14.08 9.61
C VAL A 145 -18.50 14.45 8.59
N THR A 146 -18.69 13.61 7.59
CA THR A 146 -20.00 13.25 7.04
C THR A 146 -19.84 12.05 6.12
N GLU A 147 -20.77 11.09 6.27
CA GLU A 147 -20.95 9.93 5.41
C GLU A 147 -20.82 10.32 3.93
N THR A 148 -19.70 9.96 3.30
CA THR A 148 -19.54 10.07 1.85
C THR A 148 -18.82 8.85 1.32
N CYS A 149 -19.65 7.90 0.91
CA CYS A 149 -19.51 7.11 -0.31
C CYS A 149 -18.09 6.67 -0.72
N PHE A 150 -17.84 5.36 -0.61
CA PHE A 150 -16.78 4.62 -1.29
C PHE A 150 -16.93 4.67 -2.83
N THR A 151 -17.05 5.84 -3.43
CA THR A 151 -17.22 6.02 -4.86
C THR A 151 -16.27 7.06 -5.40
N GLN A 152 -15.44 6.59 -6.34
CA GLN A 152 -14.85 7.36 -7.44
C GLN A 152 -13.57 8.15 -7.14
N GLN A 153 -12.44 7.43 -7.09
CA GLN A 153 -11.31 7.64 -8.01
C GLN A 153 -10.23 6.56 -7.76
N LEU A 154 -10.49 5.36 -8.28
CA LEU A 154 -9.44 4.36 -8.49
C LEU A 154 -8.65 4.77 -9.73
N ILE A 155 -7.60 5.57 -9.57
CA ILE A 155 -6.60 5.72 -10.64
C ILE A 155 -5.71 4.49 -10.58
N CYS A 156 -6.11 3.43 -11.27
CA CYS A 156 -5.26 2.27 -11.51
C CYS A 156 -4.01 2.75 -12.27
N LEU A 157 -2.87 2.87 -11.59
CA LEU A 157 -1.58 3.02 -12.24
C LEU A 157 -1.27 1.71 -12.99
N ASN A 158 -1.60 1.66 -14.27
CA ASN A 158 -1.14 0.58 -15.14
C ASN A 158 0.30 0.89 -15.53
N VAL A 159 1.21 0.06 -15.02
CA VAL A 159 2.51 -0.32 -15.58
C VAL A 159 3.32 0.84 -16.18
N LEU A 160 4.09 1.52 -15.34
CA LEU A 160 5.37 2.07 -15.81
C LEU A 160 6.27 0.88 -16.19
N PRO A 161 7.02 0.94 -17.30
CA PRO A 161 8.20 0.10 -17.47
C PRO A 161 9.09 0.37 -16.26
N LEU A 162 9.20 -0.59 -15.35
CA LEU A 162 9.94 -0.52 -14.09
C LEU A 162 11.43 -0.44 -14.38
N ASP A 163 11.89 0.73 -14.80
CA ASP A 163 13.30 1.08 -14.84
C ASP A 163 13.78 1.33 -13.40
N ASP A 164 15.06 1.11 -13.14
CA ASP A 164 15.70 1.22 -11.81
C ASP A 164 15.58 2.66 -11.21
N ARG A 165 15.00 3.60 -11.97
CA ARG A 165 14.80 5.02 -11.68
C ARG A 165 13.70 5.35 -10.66
N LEU A 166 12.77 4.43 -10.35
CA LEU A 166 11.72 4.70 -9.33
C LEU A 166 12.31 4.97 -7.94
N PHE A 167 13.51 4.47 -7.69
CA PHE A 167 14.25 4.66 -6.43
C PHE A 167 15.38 5.70 -6.54
N ASP A 168 15.67 6.20 -7.75
CA ASP A 168 16.62 7.29 -7.96
C ASP A 168 16.04 8.60 -7.43
N LYS A 169 16.92 9.53 -7.01
CA LYS A 169 16.64 10.76 -6.26
C LYS A 169 15.62 11.73 -6.88
N GLU A 170 15.00 11.38 -8.00
CA GLU A 170 13.95 12.16 -8.61
C GLU A 170 12.65 12.16 -7.78
N PRO A 171 11.91 13.28 -7.82
CA PRO A 171 10.63 13.40 -7.12
C PRO A 171 9.61 12.44 -7.74
N ILE A 172 9.00 11.61 -6.90
CA ILE A 172 7.94 10.65 -7.28
C ILE A 172 6.74 11.36 -7.94
N GLU A 173 6.60 12.67 -7.69
CA GLU A 173 5.62 13.55 -8.34
C GLU A 173 5.72 13.58 -9.87
N ASN A 174 6.88 13.24 -10.44
CA ASN A 174 7.08 13.15 -11.89
C ASN A 174 6.58 11.82 -12.50
N TYR A 175 6.21 10.82 -11.70
CA TYR A 175 5.83 9.48 -12.15
C TYR A 175 4.32 9.20 -12.07
N VAL A 176 3.49 10.24 -12.17
CA VAL A 176 2.05 10.09 -12.43
C VAL A 176 1.85 9.77 -13.91
N CYS A 177 2.15 8.54 -14.31
CA CYS A 177 1.80 8.04 -15.63
C CYS A 177 0.35 7.54 -15.59
N MET A 178 -0.58 8.41 -16.02
CA MET A 178 -1.92 7.99 -16.43
C MET A 178 -1.82 7.40 -17.83
N ASP A 179 -1.37 6.15 -17.96
CA ASP A 179 -1.58 5.45 -19.23
C ASP A 179 -3.01 4.89 -19.25
N LEU A 180 -3.94 5.75 -19.65
CA LEU A 180 -5.29 5.39 -20.06
C LEU A 180 -5.37 5.31 -21.59
N GLY A 181 -4.39 4.72 -22.28
CA GLY A 181 -4.57 4.13 -23.61
C GLY A 181 -5.25 4.99 -24.69
N MET A 182 -5.22 6.31 -24.56
CA MET A 182 -5.77 7.29 -25.48
C MET A 182 -4.88 8.53 -25.33
N GLU A 183 -4.21 8.93 -26.41
CA GLU A 183 -3.60 10.25 -26.52
C GLU A 183 -4.65 11.33 -26.22
N PHE A 184 -4.72 11.78 -24.98
CA PHE A 184 -5.46 12.98 -24.61
C PHE A 184 -4.43 14.05 -24.28
N GLU A 185 -4.25 14.97 -25.23
CA GLU A 185 -3.28 16.06 -25.15
C GLU A 185 -3.43 16.81 -23.82
N LEU A 186 -2.33 16.88 -23.06
CA LEU A 186 -2.22 17.58 -21.78
C LEU A 186 -2.64 19.06 -21.87
N ASN A 187 -2.57 19.64 -23.06
CA ASN A 187 -3.04 20.98 -23.37
C ASN A 187 -4.57 21.09 -23.35
N LEU A 188 -5.29 20.04 -23.76
CA LEU A 188 -6.75 19.99 -23.71
C LEU A 188 -7.24 19.91 -22.25
N LEU A 189 -6.54 19.15 -21.40
CA LEU A 189 -6.88 19.00 -19.98
C LEU A 189 -6.65 20.30 -19.20
N LYS A 190 -5.57 21.04 -19.50
CA LYS A 190 -5.32 22.38 -18.97
C LYS A 190 -6.38 23.38 -19.43
N LYS A 191 -6.80 23.30 -20.70
CA LYS A 191 -7.87 24.13 -21.25
C LYS A 191 -9.21 23.85 -20.59
N MET A 192 -9.60 22.58 -20.45
CA MET A 192 -10.84 22.18 -19.77
C MET A 192 -10.85 22.55 -18.29
N SER A 193 -9.69 22.45 -17.61
CA SER A 193 -9.55 22.89 -16.22
C SER A 193 -9.69 24.41 -16.08
N ALA A 194 -9.16 25.19 -17.03
CA ALA A 194 -9.28 26.65 -17.03
C ALA A 194 -10.73 27.09 -17.34
N GLU A 195 -11.36 26.48 -18.35
CA GLU A 195 -12.75 26.74 -18.73
C GLU A 195 -13.72 26.38 -17.60
N TYR A 196 -13.47 25.28 -16.88
CA TYR A 196 -14.25 24.91 -15.71
C TYR A 196 -14.07 25.90 -14.54
N ALA A 197 -12.84 26.37 -14.30
CA ALA A 197 -12.58 27.36 -13.26
C ALA A 197 -13.26 28.71 -13.57
N GLU A 198 -13.25 29.14 -14.84
CA GLU A 198 -14.01 30.32 -15.29
C GLU A 198 -15.52 30.12 -15.15
N ALA A 199 -16.07 28.99 -15.59
CA ALA A 199 -17.50 28.69 -15.48
C ALA A 199 -17.97 28.65 -14.01
N LYS A 200 -17.14 28.11 -13.11
CA LYS A 200 -17.40 28.11 -11.67
C LYS A 200 -17.41 29.51 -11.08
N ASN A 201 -16.49 30.38 -11.50
CA ASN A 201 -16.43 31.77 -11.03
C ASN A 201 -17.62 32.61 -11.54
N VAL A 202 -18.18 32.29 -12.71
CA VAL A 202 -19.39 32.93 -13.23
C VAL A 202 -20.64 32.45 -12.49
N ALA A 203 -20.71 31.17 -12.11
CA ALA A 203 -21.86 30.59 -11.40
C ALA A 203 -21.95 30.97 -9.91
N VAL A 204 -20.87 31.50 -9.32
CA VAL A 204 -20.79 31.92 -7.91
C VAL A 204 -20.96 33.45 -7.75
N LYS A 205 -21.38 34.15 -8.80
CA LYS A 205 -21.70 35.59 -8.77
C LYS A 205 -23.20 35.86 -8.75
#